data_AF-A0A4Q5Y7A7-F1
#
_entry.id   AF-A0A4Q5Y7A7-F1
#
_cell.length_a   1.000
_cell.length_b   1.000
_cell.length_c   1.000
_cell.angle_alpha   90.00
_cell.angle_beta   90.00
_cell.angle_gamma   90.00
#
_symmetry.space_group_name_H-M   'P 1'
#
loop_
_entity.id
_entity.type
_entity.pdbx_description
1 polymer ?
#
loop_
_entity_poly.entity_id
_entity_poly.type
_entity_poly.pdbx_seq_one_letter_code
_entity_poly.pdbx_strand_id
1 'polypeptide(L)'
;METLMGTLGTYDVYKSYQRELELKASAASSLSFDSIRNRNAFMLVDTYLEKLFGTFVFDSTYTSTEWKGLAKRSQNELRTLQMSLLDKVEGDVSDYYESEKRSKTRTLVYLVIAALLLAFIVSYILAAINKNLKQIQRAALRLASGETDIALKPQSNDAIGSLARSIRKVDEKNKELAMAAEQIGKGNFSVEVQPRSTADMLGNAIVQMKQNLLLSTSDLERSREEFRIIADFVPQVVWTARPDGYIDYYNKQWYEITGAKKQFGDLGWIPVLHPDDVGRCLATWHRSVETGKPYEIEYRFWDHRSQSYRWFLGRALPVRDETGAILKWFGTGTDIHDQKMQKEKLEELV
;
A
#
# COMPACT_ATOMS: atom_id res chain seq x y z
N MET A 1 60.22 35.64 -87.38
CA MET A 1 59.46 34.37 -87.27
C MET A 1 59.64 33.72 -85.91
N GLU A 2 60.86 33.64 -85.35
CA GLU A 2 61.11 33.00 -84.03
C GLU A 2 60.29 33.58 -82.86
N THR A 3 60.05 34.89 -82.84
CA THR A 3 59.22 35.55 -81.82
C THR A 3 57.73 35.25 -81.91
N LEU A 4 57.21 34.92 -83.10
CA LEU A 4 55.78 34.67 -83.34
C LEU A 4 55.39 33.23 -82.98
N MET A 5 56.30 32.28 -83.24
CA MET A 5 56.21 30.89 -82.79
C MET A 5 56.23 30.77 -81.26
N GLY A 6 57.05 31.59 -80.57
CA GLY A 6 57.08 31.61 -79.10
C GLY A 6 55.78 32.12 -78.45
N THR A 7 55.06 33.03 -79.13
CA THR A 7 53.77 33.56 -78.64
C THR A 7 52.57 32.66 -78.93
N LEU A 8 52.68 31.73 -79.88
CA LEU A 8 51.60 30.79 -80.24
C LEU A 8 51.17 29.94 -79.03
N GLY A 9 52.14 29.43 -78.26
CA GLY A 9 51.83 28.66 -77.04
C GLY A 9 51.11 29.47 -75.97
N THR A 10 51.33 30.80 -75.90
CA THR A 10 50.60 31.67 -74.97
C THR A 10 49.14 31.85 -75.41
N TYR A 11 48.90 31.91 -76.71
CA TYR A 11 47.55 31.97 -77.28
C TYR A 11 46.77 30.66 -77.04
N ASP A 12 47.40 29.49 -77.21
CA ASP A 12 46.78 28.20 -76.92
C ASP A 12 46.39 28.07 -75.45
N VAL A 13 47.26 28.52 -74.53
CA VAL A 13 46.97 28.58 -73.10
C VAL A 13 45.80 29.51 -72.81
N TYR A 14 45.74 30.68 -73.46
CA TYR A 14 44.60 31.60 -73.33
C TYR A 14 43.28 30.96 -73.77
N LYS A 15 43.23 30.29 -74.94
CA LYS A 15 42.02 29.60 -75.41
C LYS A 15 41.62 28.43 -74.51
N SER A 16 42.59 27.74 -73.91
CA SER A 16 42.35 26.69 -72.93
C SER A 16 41.66 27.24 -71.68
N TYR A 17 42.17 28.34 -71.11
CA TYR A 17 41.55 29.00 -69.95
C TYR A 17 40.16 29.55 -70.25
N GLN A 18 39.96 30.14 -71.42
CA GLN A 18 38.63 30.59 -71.86
C GLN A 18 37.63 29.43 -71.87
N ARG A 19 38.02 28.29 -72.45
CA ARG A 19 37.16 27.11 -72.52
C ARG A 19 36.89 26.48 -71.16
N GLU A 20 37.89 26.46 -70.28
CA GLU A 20 37.72 25.98 -68.91
C GLU A 20 36.73 26.86 -68.12
N LEU A 21 36.80 28.18 -68.31
CA LEU A 21 35.86 29.11 -67.70
C LEU A 21 34.44 28.90 -68.24
N GLU A 22 34.26 28.74 -69.55
CA GLU A 22 32.94 28.41 -70.14
C GLU A 22 32.34 27.10 -69.60
N LEU A 23 33.18 26.09 -69.35
CA LEU A 23 32.71 24.77 -68.92
C LEU A 23 32.46 24.65 -67.41
N LYS A 24 33.29 25.32 -66.59
CA LYS A 24 33.29 25.12 -65.13
C LYS A 24 32.74 26.31 -64.34
N ALA A 25 32.58 27.47 -64.97
CA ALA A 25 32.09 28.64 -64.24
C ALA A 25 30.61 28.49 -63.86
N SER A 26 30.23 29.15 -62.76
CA SER A 26 28.82 29.27 -62.39
C SER A 26 28.04 29.97 -63.51
N ALA A 27 26.72 29.74 -63.62
CA ALA A 27 25.89 30.40 -64.62
C ALA A 27 26.02 31.94 -64.58
N ALA A 28 26.14 32.52 -63.39
CA ALA A 28 26.34 33.97 -63.22
C ALA A 28 27.72 34.44 -63.71
N SER A 29 28.77 33.65 -63.46
CA SER A 29 30.13 33.93 -63.91
C SER A 29 30.27 33.79 -65.43
N SER A 30 29.60 32.79 -66.02
CA SER A 30 29.52 32.62 -67.48
C SER A 30 28.83 33.81 -68.13
N LEU A 31 27.66 34.22 -67.61
CA LEU A 31 26.94 35.41 -68.12
C LEU A 31 27.78 36.69 -68.02
N SER A 32 28.53 36.84 -66.92
CA SER A 32 29.40 38.00 -66.72
C SER A 32 30.57 38.00 -67.71
N PHE A 33 31.16 36.83 -67.98
CA PHE A 33 32.19 36.67 -69.00
C PHE A 33 31.66 36.91 -70.41
N ASP A 34 30.50 36.35 -70.76
CA ASP A 34 29.84 36.56 -72.05
C ASP A 34 29.49 38.04 -72.29
N SER A 35 29.10 38.75 -71.23
CA SER A 35 28.82 40.18 -71.30
C SER A 35 30.04 41.02 -71.66
N ILE A 36 31.24 40.61 -71.21
CA ILE A 36 32.52 41.29 -71.52
C ILE A 36 33.06 40.82 -72.86
N ARG A 37 32.91 39.53 -73.16
CA ARG A 37 33.25 38.97 -74.46
C ARG A 37 32.58 39.77 -75.56
N ASN A 38 31.29 40.06 -75.43
CA ASN A 38 30.52 40.83 -76.40
C ASN A 38 30.75 42.35 -76.36
N ARG A 39 31.68 42.88 -75.54
CA ARG A 39 32.06 44.30 -75.59
C ARG A 39 33.04 44.55 -76.71
N ASN A 40 32.92 45.73 -77.33
CA ASN A 40 33.73 46.14 -78.48
C ASN A 40 35.24 45.99 -78.24
N ALA A 41 35.76 46.24 -77.04
CA ALA A 41 37.21 46.17 -76.80
C ALA A 41 37.74 44.73 -76.79
N PHE A 42 37.06 43.81 -76.11
CA PHE A 42 37.48 42.43 -76.01
C PHE A 42 37.27 41.66 -77.31
N MET A 43 36.10 41.80 -77.96
CA MET A 43 35.82 41.14 -79.25
C MET A 43 36.83 41.50 -80.33
N LEU A 44 37.23 42.77 -80.42
CA LEU A 44 38.20 43.20 -81.42
C LEU A 44 39.60 42.63 -81.14
N VAL A 45 39.99 42.49 -79.87
CA VAL A 45 41.25 41.83 -79.48
C VAL A 45 41.18 40.33 -79.75
N ASP A 46 40.11 39.65 -79.37
CA ASP A 46 39.92 38.21 -79.56
C ASP A 46 39.91 37.86 -81.06
N THR A 47 39.18 38.62 -81.87
CA THR A 47 39.13 38.46 -83.34
C THR A 47 40.51 38.70 -83.98
N TYR A 48 41.25 39.71 -83.51
CA TYR A 48 42.59 39.98 -84.00
C TYR A 48 43.56 38.83 -83.65
N LEU A 49 43.50 38.32 -82.42
CA LEU A 49 44.32 37.18 -81.98
C LEU A 49 43.96 35.90 -82.74
N GLU A 50 42.67 35.65 -83.00
CA GLU A 50 42.18 34.52 -83.79
C GLU A 50 42.68 34.58 -85.24
N LYS A 51 42.64 35.75 -85.89
CA LYS A 51 43.22 35.91 -87.23
C LYS A 51 44.74 35.76 -87.23
N LEU A 52 45.41 36.36 -86.25
CA LEU A 52 46.87 36.35 -86.18
C LEU A 52 47.44 34.96 -85.92
N PHE A 53 46.85 34.19 -85.00
CA PHE A 53 47.37 32.89 -84.56
C PHE A 53 46.61 31.70 -85.14
N GLY A 54 45.35 31.87 -85.54
CA GLY A 54 44.53 30.81 -86.13
C GLY A 54 44.67 30.70 -87.65
N THR A 55 44.68 31.83 -88.35
CA THR A 55 44.82 31.85 -89.83
C THR A 55 46.15 32.42 -90.32
N PHE A 56 47.05 32.81 -89.41
CA PHE A 56 48.32 33.46 -89.70
C PHE A 56 48.18 34.74 -90.55
N VAL A 57 47.05 35.43 -90.44
CA VAL A 57 46.77 36.67 -91.18
C VAL A 57 46.99 37.87 -90.25
N PHE A 58 47.91 38.75 -90.65
CA PHE A 58 48.13 40.01 -89.95
C PHE A 58 47.08 41.05 -90.34
N ASP A 59 46.27 41.48 -89.38
CA ASP A 59 45.24 42.50 -89.59
C ASP A 59 45.88 43.90 -89.53
N SER A 60 45.97 44.59 -90.67
CA SER A 60 46.59 45.93 -90.76
C SER A 60 45.63 47.08 -90.41
N THR A 61 44.40 46.77 -90.00
CA THR A 61 43.36 47.76 -89.69
C THR A 61 43.71 48.66 -88.50
N TYR A 62 44.61 48.22 -87.60
CA TYR A 62 44.98 48.95 -86.39
C TYR A 62 46.44 49.41 -86.42
N THR A 63 46.68 50.69 -86.13
CA THR A 63 48.03 51.18 -85.85
C THR A 63 48.56 50.64 -84.51
N SER A 64 49.88 50.64 -84.32
CA SER A 64 50.50 50.18 -83.06
C SER A 64 49.94 50.90 -81.81
N THR A 65 49.63 52.19 -81.94
CA THR A 65 49.07 53.01 -80.85
C THR A 65 47.62 52.63 -80.54
N GLU A 66 46.80 52.38 -81.57
CA GLU A 66 45.42 51.94 -81.42
C GLU A 66 45.33 50.53 -80.84
N TRP A 67 46.19 49.61 -81.30
CA TRP A 67 46.28 48.26 -80.75
C TRP A 67 46.65 48.26 -79.26
N LYS A 68 47.65 49.07 -78.86
CA LYS A 68 48.03 49.25 -77.45
C LYS A 68 46.86 49.79 -76.60
N GLY A 69 46.11 50.76 -77.12
CA GLY A 69 44.93 51.31 -76.43
C GLY A 69 43.79 50.30 -76.31
N LEU A 70 43.55 49.50 -77.34
CA LEU A 70 42.54 48.45 -77.37
C LEU A 70 42.89 47.31 -76.39
N ALA A 71 44.12 46.79 -76.45
CA ALA A 71 44.62 45.76 -75.55
C ALA A 71 44.55 46.18 -74.08
N LYS A 72 44.93 47.44 -73.76
CA LYS A 72 44.84 47.98 -72.39
C LYS A 72 43.39 48.05 -71.89
N ARG A 73 42.43 48.41 -72.75
CA ARG A 73 41.00 48.41 -72.40
C ARG A 73 40.48 47.00 -72.14
N SER A 74 40.74 46.06 -73.04
CA SER A 74 40.39 44.64 -72.86
C SER A 74 40.97 44.05 -71.57
N GLN A 75 42.25 44.33 -71.28
CA GLN A 75 42.91 43.91 -70.04
C GLN A 75 42.24 44.49 -68.78
N ASN A 76 41.86 45.76 -68.81
CA ASN A 76 41.17 46.40 -67.68
C ASN A 76 39.78 45.79 -67.43
N GLU A 77 39.04 45.45 -68.50
CA GLU A 77 37.73 44.80 -68.38
C GLU A 77 37.86 43.40 -67.78
N LEU A 78 38.82 42.59 -68.26
CA LEU A 78 39.13 41.29 -67.67
C LEU A 78 39.53 41.39 -66.21
N ARG A 79 40.38 42.35 -65.86
CA ARG A 79 40.81 42.58 -64.47
C ARG A 79 39.63 42.95 -63.56
N THR A 80 38.71 43.76 -64.07
CA THR A 80 37.50 44.15 -63.33
C THR A 80 36.58 42.94 -63.09
N LEU A 81 36.39 42.10 -64.11
CA LEU A 81 35.66 40.84 -63.96
C LEU A 81 36.30 39.94 -62.91
N GLN A 82 37.61 39.73 -63.01
CA GLN A 82 38.35 38.89 -62.07
C GLN A 82 38.19 39.39 -60.63
N MET A 83 38.33 40.70 -60.38
CA MET A 83 38.12 41.29 -59.06
C MET A 83 36.68 41.08 -58.57
N SER A 84 35.68 41.27 -59.43
CA SER A 84 34.27 41.05 -59.05
C SER A 84 33.95 39.59 -58.74
N LEU A 85 34.58 38.65 -59.45
CA LEU A 85 34.40 37.22 -59.21
C LEU A 85 35.08 36.80 -57.90
N LEU A 86 36.28 37.32 -57.62
CA LEU A 86 36.99 37.06 -56.37
C LEU A 86 36.21 37.58 -55.16
N ASP A 87 35.72 38.82 -55.24
CA ASP A 87 34.91 39.44 -54.18
C ASP A 87 33.62 38.66 -53.92
N LYS A 88 32.94 38.22 -54.99
CA LYS A 88 31.74 37.39 -54.89
C LYS A 88 32.02 36.01 -54.28
N VAL A 89 33.09 35.35 -54.70
CA VAL A 89 33.49 34.03 -54.16
C VAL A 89 33.84 34.15 -52.68
N GLU A 90 34.54 35.21 -52.27
CA GLU A 90 34.85 35.46 -50.86
C GLU A 90 33.57 35.66 -50.03
N GLY A 91 32.62 36.44 -50.54
CA GLY A 91 31.30 36.62 -49.93
C GLY A 91 30.51 35.31 -49.81
N ASP A 92 30.37 34.56 -50.89
CA ASP A 92 29.62 33.29 -50.94
C ASP A 92 30.24 32.24 -49.99
N VAL A 93 31.58 32.15 -49.91
CA VAL A 93 32.28 31.23 -49.00
C VAL A 93 32.06 31.63 -47.55
N SER A 94 32.15 32.94 -47.23
CA SER A 94 31.90 33.44 -45.89
C SER A 94 30.46 33.19 -45.44
N ASP A 95 29.49 33.44 -46.33
CA ASP A 95 28.07 33.19 -46.06
C ASP A 95 27.77 31.70 -45.85
N TYR A 96 28.36 30.83 -46.69
CA TYR A 96 28.23 29.38 -46.53
C TYR A 96 28.82 28.94 -45.19
N TYR A 97 30.02 29.40 -44.85
CA TYR A 97 30.69 29.08 -43.59
C TYR A 97 29.86 29.52 -42.37
N GLU A 98 29.35 30.75 -42.36
CA GLU A 98 28.50 31.24 -41.27
C GLU A 98 27.12 30.56 -41.23
N SER A 99 26.58 30.12 -42.37
CA SER A 99 25.35 29.32 -42.41
C SER A 99 25.57 27.91 -41.85
N GLU A 100 26.68 27.26 -42.17
CA GLU A 100 27.04 25.93 -41.68
C GLU A 100 27.30 25.97 -40.17
N LYS A 101 28.03 26.98 -39.71
CA LYS A 101 28.30 27.23 -38.28
C LYS A 101 27.02 27.47 -37.49
N ARG A 102 26.07 28.26 -38.01
CA ARG A 102 24.75 28.45 -37.40
C ARG A 102 23.95 27.14 -37.34
N SER A 103 23.98 26.34 -38.40
CA SER A 103 23.30 25.03 -38.43
C SER A 103 23.85 24.07 -37.37
N LYS A 104 25.19 23.93 -37.29
CA LYS A 104 25.87 23.11 -36.27
C LYS A 104 25.54 23.56 -34.85
N THR A 105 25.59 24.86 -34.60
CA THR A 105 25.26 25.44 -33.29
C THR A 105 23.81 25.15 -32.91
N ARG A 106 22.87 25.32 -33.84
CA ARG A 106 21.45 25.03 -33.60
C ARG A 106 21.20 23.56 -33.27
N THR A 107 21.83 22.65 -34.02
CA THR A 107 21.73 21.20 -33.76
C THR A 107 22.29 20.83 -32.38
N LEU A 108 23.42 21.43 -31.98
CA LEU A 108 23.99 21.23 -30.65
C LEU A 108 23.01 21.70 -29.55
N VAL A 109 22.40 22.87 -29.72
CA VAL A 109 21.40 23.39 -28.77
C VAL A 109 20.21 22.44 -28.63
N TYR A 110 19.68 21.90 -29.74
CA TYR A 110 18.58 20.93 -29.68
C TYR A 110 18.99 19.62 -28.97
N LEU A 111 20.21 19.13 -29.21
CA LEU A 111 20.72 17.95 -28.52
C LEU A 111 20.85 18.17 -27.01
N VAL A 112 21.34 19.34 -26.59
CA VAL A 112 21.44 19.70 -25.17
C VAL A 112 20.06 19.79 -24.54
N ILE A 113 19.10 20.44 -25.19
CA ILE A 113 17.72 20.52 -24.71
C ILE A 113 17.09 19.12 -24.58
N ALA A 114 17.26 18.27 -25.59
CA ALA A 114 16.75 16.90 -25.56
C ALA A 114 17.37 16.07 -24.42
N ALA A 115 18.68 16.21 -24.19
CA ALA A 115 19.38 15.54 -23.08
C ALA A 115 18.89 16.03 -21.71
N LEU A 116 18.68 17.35 -21.54
CA LEU A 116 18.13 17.92 -20.32
C LEU A 116 16.69 17.46 -20.07
N LEU A 117 15.87 17.41 -21.11
CA LEU A 117 14.48 16.93 -21.03
C LEU A 117 14.43 15.44 -20.65
N LEU A 118 15.31 14.62 -21.23
CA LEU A 118 15.43 13.21 -20.88
C LEU A 118 15.87 13.04 -19.42
N ALA A 119 16.88 13.79 -18.97
CA ALA A 119 17.33 13.77 -17.58
C ALA A 119 16.21 14.20 -16.62
N PHE A 120 15.41 15.21 -16.99
CA PHE A 120 14.25 15.65 -16.21
C PHE A 120 13.18 14.56 -16.11
N ILE A 121 12.80 13.92 -17.23
CA ILE A 121 11.82 12.82 -17.24
C ILE A 121 12.30 11.66 -16.37
N VAL A 122 13.56 11.25 -16.51
CA VAL A 122 14.14 10.16 -15.72
C VAL A 122 14.12 10.51 -14.23
N SER A 123 14.54 11.73 -13.87
CA SER A 123 14.51 12.21 -12.48
C SER A 123 13.09 12.21 -11.91
N TYR A 124 12.11 12.69 -12.68
CA TYR A 124 10.71 12.71 -12.29
C TYR A 124 10.15 11.31 -12.04
N ILE A 125 10.40 10.36 -12.95
CA ILE A 125 9.95 8.96 -12.82
C ILE A 125 10.58 8.31 -11.58
N LEU A 126 11.89 8.50 -11.36
CA LEU A 126 12.57 7.98 -10.17
C LEU A 126 11.99 8.55 -8.88
N ALA A 127 11.70 9.85 -8.83
CA ALA A 127 11.07 10.49 -7.68
C ALA A 127 9.67 9.94 -7.42
N ALA A 128 8.86 9.74 -8.48
CA ALA A 128 7.52 9.17 -8.37
C ALA A 128 7.56 7.72 -7.87
N ILE A 129 8.45 6.88 -8.39
CA ILE A 129 8.65 5.49 -7.94
C ILE A 129 9.04 5.45 -6.47
N ASN A 130 10.03 6.26 -6.06
CA ASN A 130 10.50 6.29 -4.67
C ASN A 130 9.38 6.74 -3.72
N LYS A 131 8.57 7.73 -4.11
CA LYS A 131 7.40 8.18 -3.32
C LYS A 131 6.37 7.05 -3.16
N ASN A 132 6.03 6.35 -4.23
CA ASN A 132 5.06 5.25 -4.20
C ASN A 132 5.57 4.08 -3.35
N LEU A 133 6.85 3.70 -3.49
CA LEU A 133 7.47 2.65 -2.68
C LEU A 133 7.44 2.99 -1.19
N LYS A 134 7.74 4.24 -0.81
CA LYS A 134 7.65 4.68 0.60
C LYS A 134 6.22 4.59 1.14
N GLN A 135 5.21 4.92 0.34
CA GLN A 135 3.80 4.78 0.75
C GLN A 135 3.43 3.31 0.98
N ILE A 136 3.82 2.42 0.06
CA ILE A 136 3.58 0.99 0.19
C ILE A 136 4.29 0.42 1.41
N GLN A 137 5.56 0.79 1.64
CA GLN A 137 6.31 0.35 2.81
C GLN A 137 5.62 0.76 4.11
N ARG A 138 5.15 2.01 4.21
CA ARG A 138 4.39 2.48 5.39
C ARG A 138 3.09 1.71 5.57
N ALA A 139 2.36 1.44 4.49
CA ALA A 139 1.14 0.64 4.54
C ALA A 139 1.41 -0.80 5.01
N ALA A 140 2.48 -1.42 4.50
CA ALA A 140 2.90 -2.76 4.90
C ALA A 140 3.30 -2.82 6.39
N LEU A 141 4.01 -1.80 6.88
CA LEU A 141 4.38 -1.71 8.30
C LEU A 141 3.15 -1.56 9.21
N ARG A 142 2.18 -0.72 8.83
CA ARG A 142 0.92 -0.57 9.58
C ARG A 142 0.11 -1.85 9.61
N LEU A 143 0.05 -2.57 8.49
CA LEU A 143 -0.57 -3.90 8.45
C LEU A 143 0.16 -4.91 9.34
N ALA A 144 1.49 -4.88 9.34
CA ALA A 144 2.30 -5.75 10.18
C ALA A 144 2.12 -5.47 11.68
N SER A 145 1.81 -4.22 12.06
CA SER A 145 1.45 -3.87 13.43
C SER A 145 -0.02 -4.15 13.78
N GLY A 146 -0.80 -4.73 12.86
CA GLY A 146 -2.18 -5.15 13.10
C GLY A 146 -3.26 -4.10 12.81
N GLU A 147 -2.91 -2.95 12.20
CA GLU A 147 -3.91 -1.99 11.74
C GLU A 147 -4.61 -2.50 10.47
N THR A 148 -5.90 -2.20 10.33
CA THR A 148 -6.70 -2.48 9.14
C THR A 148 -7.26 -1.18 8.52
N ASP A 149 -7.85 -1.26 7.33
CA ASP A 149 -8.40 -0.11 6.58
C ASP A 149 -7.31 0.89 6.12
N ILE A 150 -6.23 0.36 5.54
CA ILE A 150 -5.19 1.20 4.96
C ILE A 150 -5.70 1.88 3.67
N ALA A 151 -5.65 3.21 3.65
CA ALA A 151 -6.02 4.03 2.48
C ALA A 151 -4.96 3.97 1.36
N LEU A 152 -4.68 2.77 0.83
CA LEU A 152 -3.76 2.56 -0.28
C LEU A 152 -4.52 2.48 -1.61
N LYS A 153 -4.38 3.51 -2.46
CA LYS A 153 -4.96 3.52 -3.81
C LYS A 153 -3.91 3.07 -4.83
N PRO A 154 -4.09 1.95 -5.54
CA PRO A 154 -3.19 1.57 -6.62
C PRO A 154 -3.35 2.56 -7.78
N GLN A 155 -2.30 3.34 -8.09
CA GLN A 155 -2.35 4.37 -9.13
C GLN A 155 -1.74 3.92 -10.48
N SER A 156 -0.95 2.85 -10.50
CA SER A 156 -0.18 2.41 -11.66
C SER A 156 -0.54 0.99 -12.10
N ASN A 157 -0.33 0.68 -13.39
CA ASN A 157 -0.54 -0.66 -13.95
C ASN A 157 0.79 -1.44 -14.10
N ASP A 158 1.73 -1.18 -13.20
CA ASP A 158 3.07 -1.79 -13.14
C ASP A 158 3.19 -2.75 -11.95
N ALA A 159 4.41 -3.23 -11.69
CA ALA A 159 4.71 -4.11 -10.56
C ALA A 159 4.36 -3.47 -9.20
N ILE A 160 4.55 -2.15 -9.06
CA ILE A 160 4.25 -1.39 -7.83
C ILE A 160 2.73 -1.37 -7.60
N GLY A 161 1.95 -1.12 -8.66
CA GLY A 161 0.50 -1.17 -8.61
C GLY A 161 -0.04 -2.57 -8.30
N SER A 162 0.59 -3.61 -8.84
CA SER A 162 0.27 -5.01 -8.51
C SER A 162 0.52 -5.31 -7.03
N LEU A 163 1.67 -4.87 -6.50
CA LEU A 163 2.00 -5.02 -5.08
C LEU A 163 0.98 -4.29 -4.19
N ALA A 164 0.60 -3.05 -4.55
CA ALA A 164 -0.42 -2.30 -3.82
C ALA A 164 -1.78 -3.03 -3.80
N ARG A 165 -2.19 -3.64 -4.93
CA ARG A 165 -3.43 -4.45 -4.99
C ARG A 165 -3.35 -5.70 -4.10
N SER A 166 -2.22 -6.41 -4.12
CA SER A 166 -2.00 -7.58 -3.26
C SER A 166 -2.06 -7.22 -1.77
N ILE A 167 -1.42 -6.11 -1.39
CA ILE A 167 -1.44 -5.59 -0.01
C ILE A 167 -2.87 -5.23 0.41
N ARG A 168 -3.64 -4.58 -0.46
CA ARG A 168 -5.04 -4.27 -0.18
C ARG A 168 -5.90 -5.53 0.00
N LYS A 169 -5.69 -6.55 -0.81
CA LYS A 169 -6.39 -7.84 -0.67
C LYS A 169 -6.06 -8.52 0.66
N VAL A 170 -4.82 -8.39 1.13
CA VAL A 170 -4.39 -8.87 2.46
C VAL A 170 -5.10 -8.09 3.58
N ASP A 171 -5.19 -6.77 3.47
CA ASP A 171 -5.91 -5.90 4.42
C ASP A 171 -7.41 -6.27 4.49
N GLU A 172 -8.08 -6.41 3.34
CA GLU A 172 -9.48 -6.82 3.25
C GLU A 172 -9.72 -8.15 3.99
N LYS A 173 -8.83 -9.14 3.80
CA LYS A 173 -8.93 -10.42 4.52
C LYS A 173 -8.62 -10.31 6.01
N ASN A 174 -7.64 -9.50 6.40
CA ASN A 174 -7.36 -9.25 7.81
C ASN A 174 -8.56 -8.58 8.51
N LYS A 175 -9.28 -7.68 7.82
CA LYS A 175 -10.50 -7.05 8.34
C LYS A 175 -11.62 -8.06 8.56
N GLU A 176 -11.86 -8.96 7.60
CA GLU A 176 -12.83 -10.06 7.76
C GLU A 176 -12.48 -10.93 8.98
N LEU A 177 -11.20 -11.29 9.14
CA LEU A 177 -10.73 -12.07 10.29
C LEU A 177 -10.91 -11.32 11.62
N ALA A 178 -10.61 -10.02 11.66
CA ALA A 178 -10.80 -9.19 12.85
C ALA A 178 -12.28 -9.11 13.26
N MET A 179 -13.18 -8.92 12.30
CA MET A 179 -14.62 -8.93 12.54
C MET A 179 -15.09 -10.29 13.07
N ALA A 180 -14.60 -11.37 12.48
CA ALA A 180 -14.95 -12.72 12.95
C ALA A 180 -14.46 -12.98 14.37
N ALA A 181 -13.22 -12.58 14.69
CA ALA A 181 -12.66 -12.70 16.04
C ALA A 181 -13.48 -11.90 17.07
N GLU A 182 -13.94 -10.69 16.72
CA GLU A 182 -14.81 -9.89 17.58
C GLU A 182 -16.15 -10.59 17.85
N GLN A 183 -16.78 -11.16 16.82
CA GLN A 183 -18.04 -11.88 16.97
C GLN A 183 -17.88 -13.15 17.82
N ILE A 184 -16.80 -13.90 17.62
CA ILE A 184 -16.45 -15.07 18.44
C ILE A 184 -16.25 -14.64 19.90
N GLY A 185 -15.55 -13.53 20.14
CA GLY A 185 -15.36 -12.97 21.48
C GLY A 185 -16.66 -12.56 22.18
N LYS A 186 -17.70 -12.19 21.41
CA LYS A 186 -19.07 -11.94 21.91
C LYS A 186 -19.91 -13.20 22.10
N GLY A 187 -19.34 -14.39 21.86
CA GLY A 187 -20.01 -15.69 22.01
C GLY A 187 -20.74 -16.19 20.76
N ASN A 188 -20.61 -15.49 19.61
CA ASN A 188 -21.18 -15.95 18.35
C ASN A 188 -20.20 -16.90 17.62
N PHE A 189 -20.33 -18.20 17.88
CA PHE A 189 -19.49 -19.23 17.27
C PHE A 189 -19.95 -19.70 15.88
N SER A 190 -21.10 -19.22 15.40
CA SER A 190 -21.64 -19.55 14.07
C SER A 190 -20.93 -18.82 12.93
N VAL A 191 -20.08 -17.84 13.24
CA VAL A 191 -19.32 -17.12 12.23
C VAL A 191 -18.32 -18.05 11.54
N GLU A 192 -18.34 -17.99 10.21
CA GLU A 192 -17.40 -18.72 9.37
C GLU A 192 -16.05 -18.00 9.34
N VAL A 193 -14.98 -18.76 9.57
CA VAL A 193 -13.60 -18.27 9.52
C VAL A 193 -12.86 -19.15 8.53
N GLN A 194 -12.49 -18.56 7.39
CA GLN A 194 -11.72 -19.25 6.36
C GLN A 194 -10.29 -18.69 6.33
N PRO A 195 -9.28 -19.48 6.74
CA PRO A 195 -7.88 -19.12 6.57
C PRO A 195 -7.53 -18.97 5.09
N ARG A 196 -6.62 -18.05 4.75
CA ARG A 196 -6.19 -17.83 3.36
C ARG A 196 -5.41 -19.02 2.78
N SER A 197 -4.72 -19.75 3.65
CA SER A 197 -3.97 -20.96 3.33
C SER A 197 -3.63 -21.74 4.61
N THR A 198 -3.06 -22.92 4.46
CA THR A 198 -2.52 -23.69 5.59
C THR A 198 -1.37 -22.99 6.32
N ALA A 199 -0.69 -22.05 5.66
CA ALA A 199 0.37 -21.23 6.26
C ALA A 199 -0.15 -19.93 6.90
N ASP A 200 -1.45 -19.65 6.82
CA ASP A 200 -2.05 -18.45 7.41
C ASP A 200 -2.16 -18.58 8.94
N MET A 201 -1.10 -18.17 9.64
CA MET A 201 -1.02 -18.29 11.10
C MET A 201 -2.18 -17.59 11.80
N LEU A 202 -2.57 -16.39 11.36
CA LEU A 202 -3.64 -15.62 11.98
C LEU A 202 -5.00 -16.30 11.79
N GLY A 203 -5.33 -16.68 10.54
CA GLY A 203 -6.59 -17.36 10.24
C GLY A 203 -6.73 -18.67 11.01
N ASN A 204 -5.66 -19.48 11.04
CA ASN A 204 -5.65 -20.76 11.76
C ASN A 204 -5.73 -20.57 13.28
N ALA A 205 -5.07 -19.57 13.84
CA ALA A 205 -5.15 -19.27 15.27
C ALA A 205 -6.57 -18.88 15.70
N ILE A 206 -7.29 -18.09 14.89
CA ILE A 206 -8.69 -17.72 15.16
C ILE A 206 -9.60 -18.95 15.10
N VAL A 207 -9.38 -19.86 14.13
CA VAL A 207 -10.14 -21.13 14.05
C VAL A 207 -9.91 -21.98 15.30
N GLN A 208 -8.65 -22.14 15.73
CA GLN A 208 -8.31 -22.87 16.95
C GLN A 208 -8.91 -22.20 18.20
N MET A 209 -8.83 -20.87 18.30
CA MET A 209 -9.44 -20.11 19.39
C MET A 209 -10.96 -20.35 19.45
N LYS A 210 -11.64 -20.31 18.31
CA LYS A 210 -13.08 -20.59 18.21
C LYS A 210 -13.41 -21.99 18.75
N GLN A 211 -12.65 -22.99 18.32
CA GLN A 211 -12.86 -24.37 18.74
C GLN A 211 -12.63 -24.55 20.25
N ASN A 212 -11.56 -23.96 20.78
CA ASN A 212 -11.22 -24.06 22.20
C ASN A 212 -12.28 -23.38 23.08
N LEU A 213 -12.76 -22.20 22.68
CA LEU A 213 -13.82 -21.50 23.40
C LEU A 213 -15.14 -22.28 23.36
N LEU A 214 -15.50 -22.87 22.21
CA LEU A 214 -16.69 -23.69 22.09
C LEU A 214 -16.62 -24.91 23.00
N LEU A 215 -15.49 -25.62 23.00
CA LEU A 215 -15.24 -26.77 23.89
C LEU A 215 -15.32 -26.35 25.36
N SER A 216 -14.61 -25.29 25.75
CA SER A 216 -14.60 -24.81 27.14
C SER A 216 -15.98 -24.37 27.63
N THR A 217 -16.78 -23.75 26.75
CA THR A 217 -18.17 -23.36 27.08
C THR A 217 -19.04 -24.60 27.26
N SER A 218 -18.93 -25.58 26.35
CA SER A 218 -19.65 -26.85 26.44
C SER A 218 -19.27 -27.65 27.68
N ASP A 219 -17.98 -27.67 28.05
CA ASP A 219 -17.49 -28.38 29.23
C ASP A 219 -17.98 -27.70 30.52
N LEU A 220 -18.02 -26.36 30.55
CA LEU A 220 -18.57 -25.61 31.68
C LEU A 220 -20.07 -25.86 31.84
N GLU A 221 -20.82 -25.87 30.75
CA GLU A 221 -22.25 -26.19 30.75
C GLU A 221 -22.50 -27.62 31.23
N ARG A 222 -21.72 -28.58 30.71
CA ARG A 222 -21.78 -29.98 31.13
C ARG A 222 -21.48 -30.15 32.62
N SER A 223 -20.41 -29.54 33.12
CA SER A 223 -20.04 -29.61 34.54
C SER A 223 -21.12 -28.99 35.44
N ARG A 224 -21.72 -27.87 35.02
CA ARG A 224 -22.85 -27.24 35.72
C ARG A 224 -24.08 -28.16 35.74
N GLU A 225 -24.38 -28.83 34.64
CA GLU A 225 -25.50 -29.77 34.56
C GLU A 225 -25.25 -31.02 35.41
N GLU A 226 -24.05 -31.60 35.34
CA GLU A 226 -23.65 -32.73 36.17
C GLU A 226 -23.77 -32.40 37.67
N PHE A 227 -23.31 -31.21 38.09
CA PHE A 227 -23.52 -30.74 39.47
C PHE A 227 -24.99 -30.65 39.84
N ARG A 228 -25.83 -30.07 38.96
CA ARG A 228 -27.28 -29.94 39.21
C ARG A 228 -27.93 -31.32 39.35
N ILE A 229 -27.61 -32.25 38.47
CA ILE A 229 -28.11 -33.63 38.50
C ILE A 229 -27.73 -34.27 39.84
N ILE A 230 -26.44 -34.27 40.19
CA ILE A 230 -25.95 -34.88 41.44
C ILE A 230 -26.68 -34.26 42.64
N ALA A 231 -26.73 -32.93 42.73
CA ALA A 231 -27.40 -32.23 43.82
C ALA A 231 -28.90 -32.56 43.92
N ASP A 232 -29.60 -32.70 42.80
CA ASP A 232 -31.03 -33.02 42.76
C ASP A 232 -31.34 -34.49 43.18
N PHE A 233 -30.38 -35.41 43.01
CA PHE A 233 -30.52 -36.82 43.40
C PHE A 233 -30.21 -37.08 44.88
N VAL A 234 -29.48 -36.19 45.58
CA VAL A 234 -29.24 -36.36 47.01
C VAL A 234 -30.56 -36.16 47.77
N PRO A 235 -30.97 -37.07 48.67
CA PRO A 235 -32.24 -36.98 49.41
C PRO A 235 -32.22 -35.94 50.55
N GLN A 236 -31.32 -34.96 50.48
CA GLN A 236 -31.19 -33.85 51.43
C GLN A 236 -31.37 -32.54 50.68
N VAL A 237 -31.79 -31.50 51.39
CA VAL A 237 -31.72 -30.15 50.84
C VAL A 237 -30.25 -29.81 50.62
N VAL A 238 -29.90 -29.36 49.42
CA VAL A 238 -28.55 -28.84 49.10
C VAL A 238 -28.71 -27.41 48.64
N TRP A 239 -27.89 -26.52 49.16
CA TRP A 239 -27.90 -25.10 48.83
C TRP A 239 -26.48 -24.55 48.75
N THR A 240 -26.29 -23.48 47.99
CA THR A 240 -25.02 -22.74 47.95
C THR A 240 -25.24 -21.28 48.24
N ALA A 241 -24.23 -20.63 48.83
CA ALA A 241 -24.23 -19.19 49.03
C ALA A 241 -22.93 -18.55 48.57
N ARG A 242 -23.01 -17.31 48.10
CA ARG A 242 -21.86 -16.48 47.75
C ARG A 242 -21.03 -16.13 49.01
N PRO A 243 -19.80 -15.59 48.85
CA PRO A 243 -18.96 -15.21 49.98
C PRO A 243 -19.61 -14.22 50.95
N ASP A 244 -20.53 -13.38 50.47
CA ASP A 244 -21.31 -12.41 51.25
C ASP A 244 -22.48 -13.04 52.03
N GLY A 245 -22.67 -14.36 51.95
CA GLY A 245 -23.76 -15.07 52.61
C GLY A 245 -25.06 -15.16 51.82
N TYR A 246 -25.12 -14.55 50.63
CA TYR A 246 -26.30 -14.58 49.78
C TYR A 246 -26.52 -15.97 49.17
N ILE A 247 -27.64 -16.61 49.45
CA ILE A 247 -27.98 -17.93 48.92
C ILE A 247 -28.36 -17.82 47.43
N ASP A 248 -27.59 -18.49 46.57
CA ASP A 248 -27.69 -18.38 45.11
C ASP A 248 -28.21 -19.65 44.42
N TYR A 249 -28.35 -20.77 45.14
CA TYR A 249 -28.85 -22.03 44.61
C TYR A 249 -29.53 -22.89 45.68
N TYR A 250 -30.58 -23.59 45.27
CA TYR A 250 -31.20 -24.72 45.98
C TYR A 250 -31.45 -25.87 45.01
N ASN A 251 -31.26 -27.11 45.46
CA ASN A 251 -31.60 -28.32 44.70
C ASN A 251 -33.12 -28.58 44.66
N LYS A 252 -33.52 -29.58 43.88
CA LYS A 252 -34.92 -30.03 43.73
C LYS A 252 -35.61 -30.33 45.07
N GLN A 253 -34.89 -30.96 46.02
CA GLN A 253 -35.46 -31.37 47.30
C GLN A 253 -35.97 -30.19 48.14
N TRP A 254 -35.28 -29.05 48.09
CA TRP A 254 -35.75 -27.82 48.75
C TRP A 254 -37.17 -27.46 48.35
N TYR A 255 -37.44 -27.44 47.04
CA TYR A 255 -38.73 -27.02 46.50
C TYR A 255 -39.81 -28.07 46.76
N GLU A 256 -39.46 -29.36 46.70
CA GLU A 256 -40.39 -30.46 47.02
C GLU A 256 -40.79 -30.47 48.50
N ILE A 257 -39.86 -30.17 49.41
CA ILE A 257 -40.12 -30.11 50.86
C ILE A 257 -40.90 -28.85 51.20
N THR A 258 -40.39 -27.68 50.82
CA THR A 258 -40.93 -26.41 51.32
C THR A 258 -42.17 -25.93 50.55
N GLY A 259 -42.40 -26.45 49.34
CA GLY A 259 -43.43 -25.95 48.43
C GLY A 259 -43.15 -24.53 47.91
N ALA A 260 -41.95 -23.98 48.17
CA ALA A 260 -41.56 -22.66 47.72
C ALA A 260 -41.54 -22.60 46.18
N LYS A 261 -41.98 -21.48 45.60
CA LYS A 261 -41.79 -21.23 44.17
C LYS A 261 -40.33 -20.85 43.93
N LYS A 262 -39.83 -21.13 42.72
CA LYS A 262 -38.45 -20.82 42.29
C LYS A 262 -38.23 -19.30 42.27
N GLN A 263 -37.90 -18.73 43.42
CA GLN A 263 -37.46 -17.36 43.61
C GLN A 263 -36.01 -17.39 44.05
N PHE A 264 -35.14 -16.79 43.24
CA PHE A 264 -33.74 -16.57 43.61
C PHE A 264 -33.70 -15.33 44.52
N GLY A 265 -33.22 -15.46 45.76
CA GLY A 265 -33.19 -14.35 46.72
C GLY A 265 -32.75 -14.74 48.14
N ASP A 266 -31.96 -13.85 48.76
CA ASP A 266 -31.32 -13.91 50.09
C ASP A 266 -32.18 -14.50 51.22
N LEU A 267 -33.47 -14.14 51.25
CA LEU A 267 -34.39 -14.45 52.34
C LEU A 267 -35.41 -15.55 51.99
N GLY A 268 -35.23 -16.28 50.88
CA GLY A 268 -36.21 -17.27 50.41
C GLY A 268 -36.46 -18.43 51.39
N TRP A 269 -35.54 -18.65 52.33
CA TRP A 269 -35.63 -19.65 53.39
C TRP A 269 -36.28 -19.13 54.68
N ILE A 270 -36.38 -17.81 54.87
CA ILE A 270 -36.93 -17.22 56.09
C ILE A 270 -38.43 -17.51 56.25
N PRO A 271 -39.29 -17.33 55.22
CA PRO A 271 -40.72 -17.57 55.35
C PRO A 271 -41.09 -19.02 55.67
N VAL A 272 -40.18 -19.97 55.42
CA VAL A 272 -40.41 -21.40 55.64
C VAL A 272 -39.85 -21.88 56.97
N LEU A 273 -39.14 -21.02 57.72
CA LEU A 273 -38.72 -21.32 59.09
C LEU A 273 -39.87 -21.15 60.07
N HIS A 274 -39.83 -21.90 61.16
CA HIS A 274 -40.65 -21.60 62.31
C HIS A 274 -40.30 -20.20 62.89
N PRO A 275 -41.29 -19.34 63.23
CA PRO A 275 -41.05 -17.98 63.72
C PRO A 275 -40.03 -17.89 64.86
N ASP A 276 -40.10 -18.80 65.85
CA ASP A 276 -39.16 -18.84 66.98
C ASP A 276 -37.69 -19.11 66.57
N ASP A 277 -37.45 -19.77 65.44
CA ASP A 277 -36.11 -20.15 65.00
C ASP A 277 -35.43 -19.07 64.14
N VAL A 278 -36.21 -18.16 63.53
CA VAL A 278 -35.72 -17.14 62.57
C VAL A 278 -34.54 -16.34 63.11
N GLY A 279 -34.69 -15.74 64.29
CA GLY A 279 -33.67 -14.87 64.87
C GLY A 279 -32.35 -15.61 65.15
N ARG A 280 -32.45 -16.85 65.66
CA ARG A 280 -31.28 -17.69 65.97
C ARG A 280 -30.58 -18.16 64.70
N CYS A 281 -31.32 -18.56 63.68
CA CYS A 281 -30.75 -18.98 62.40
C CYS A 281 -30.01 -17.83 61.71
N LEU A 282 -30.61 -16.64 61.64
CA LEU A 282 -29.98 -15.47 61.04
C LEU A 282 -28.70 -15.08 61.78
N ALA A 283 -28.74 -14.99 63.10
CA ALA A 283 -27.56 -14.64 63.89
C ALA A 283 -26.42 -15.65 63.73
N THR A 284 -26.76 -16.94 63.65
CA THR A 284 -25.76 -18.00 63.46
C THR A 284 -25.19 -17.97 62.04
N TRP A 285 -26.03 -17.77 61.02
CA TRP A 285 -25.59 -17.66 59.63
C TRP A 285 -24.69 -16.46 59.41
N HIS A 286 -25.10 -15.27 59.88
CA HIS A 286 -24.28 -14.06 59.82
C HIS A 286 -22.92 -14.25 60.49
N ARG A 287 -22.88 -14.88 61.67
CA ARG A 287 -21.61 -15.18 62.34
C ARG A 287 -20.73 -16.12 61.52
N SER A 288 -21.29 -17.15 60.89
CA SER A 288 -20.54 -18.05 60.02
C SER A 288 -19.98 -17.31 58.81
N VAL A 289 -20.78 -16.46 58.16
CA VAL A 289 -20.37 -15.63 57.02
C VAL A 289 -19.23 -14.67 57.42
N GLU A 290 -19.36 -13.95 58.53
CA GLU A 290 -18.35 -12.99 59.01
C GLU A 290 -17.04 -13.66 59.46
N THR A 291 -17.13 -14.81 60.12
CA THR A 291 -15.95 -15.47 60.70
C THR A 291 -15.32 -16.51 59.77
N GLY A 292 -16.05 -16.94 58.74
CA GLY A 292 -15.67 -18.07 57.89
C GLY A 292 -15.65 -19.42 58.62
N LYS A 293 -16.28 -19.54 59.79
CA LYS A 293 -16.42 -20.82 60.51
C LYS A 293 -17.63 -21.61 59.98
N PRO A 294 -17.58 -22.96 60.01
CA PRO A 294 -18.72 -23.80 59.65
C PRO A 294 -20.03 -23.33 60.29
N TYR A 295 -21.11 -23.38 59.51
CA TYR A 295 -22.47 -23.19 60.01
C TYR A 295 -23.01 -24.54 60.45
N GLU A 296 -23.57 -24.59 61.66
CA GLU A 296 -24.25 -25.78 62.17
C GLU A 296 -25.36 -25.35 63.13
N ILE A 297 -26.58 -25.78 62.85
CA ILE A 297 -27.76 -25.45 63.66
C ILE A 297 -28.90 -26.42 63.38
N GLU A 298 -29.67 -26.76 64.41
CA GLU A 298 -30.97 -27.41 64.25
C GLU A 298 -32.08 -26.37 64.26
N TYR A 299 -33.00 -26.43 63.31
CA TYR A 299 -34.16 -25.53 63.22
C TYR A 299 -35.36 -26.25 62.63
N ARG A 300 -36.53 -25.63 62.70
CA ARG A 300 -37.76 -26.19 62.11
C ARG A 300 -38.08 -25.55 60.76
N PHE A 301 -38.28 -26.39 59.74
CA PHE A 301 -38.83 -25.97 58.44
C PHE A 301 -40.27 -26.43 58.27
N TRP A 302 -41.06 -25.62 57.59
CA TRP A 302 -42.35 -25.99 57.06
C TRP A 302 -42.18 -27.02 55.95
N ASP A 303 -42.68 -28.23 56.18
CA ASP A 303 -42.76 -29.26 55.16
C ASP A 303 -44.17 -29.28 54.56
N HIS A 304 -44.26 -28.87 53.30
CA HIS A 304 -45.48 -28.82 52.53
C HIS A 304 -46.11 -30.21 52.33
N ARG A 305 -45.32 -31.28 52.37
CA ARG A 305 -45.83 -32.66 52.18
C ARG A 305 -46.54 -33.16 53.43
N SER A 306 -45.97 -32.89 54.62
CA SER A 306 -46.59 -33.25 55.91
C SER A 306 -47.49 -32.17 56.51
N GLN A 307 -47.54 -30.97 55.91
CA GLN A 307 -48.29 -29.81 56.41
C GLN A 307 -47.95 -29.48 57.87
N SER A 308 -46.67 -29.64 58.24
CA SER A 308 -46.19 -29.47 59.61
C SER A 308 -44.76 -28.94 59.64
N TYR A 309 -44.34 -28.45 60.81
CA TYR A 309 -42.95 -28.08 61.05
C TYR A 309 -42.13 -29.32 61.43
N ARG A 310 -41.13 -29.65 60.62
CA ARG A 310 -40.18 -30.75 60.87
C ARG A 310 -38.81 -30.22 61.25
N TRP A 311 -38.06 -30.97 62.05
CA TRP A 311 -36.71 -30.59 62.48
C TRP A 311 -35.68 -30.92 61.40
N PHE A 312 -34.85 -29.94 61.07
CA PHE A 312 -33.75 -30.07 60.14
C PHE A 312 -32.43 -29.68 60.79
N LEU A 313 -31.38 -30.40 60.45
CA LEU A 313 -29.99 -30.04 60.74
C LEU A 313 -29.43 -29.31 59.53
N GLY A 314 -29.26 -28.00 59.68
CA GLY A 314 -28.56 -27.15 58.71
C GLY A 314 -27.06 -27.17 58.97
N ARG A 315 -26.27 -27.56 57.98
CA ARG A 315 -24.81 -27.50 58.01
C ARG A 315 -24.28 -26.79 56.78
N ALA A 316 -23.27 -25.95 56.91
CA ALA A 316 -22.57 -25.39 55.75
C ALA A 316 -21.08 -25.20 55.98
N LEU A 317 -20.31 -25.43 54.92
CA LEU A 317 -18.86 -25.31 54.89
C LEU A 317 -18.42 -24.28 53.84
N PRO A 318 -17.43 -23.43 54.15
CA PRO A 318 -16.86 -22.52 53.18
C PRO A 318 -15.80 -23.24 52.33
N VAL A 319 -15.94 -23.14 51.01
CA VAL A 319 -14.90 -23.46 50.03
C VAL A 319 -14.03 -22.22 49.87
N ARG A 320 -12.71 -22.41 49.95
CA ARG A 320 -11.71 -21.34 49.91
C ARG A 320 -10.82 -21.47 48.69
N ASP A 321 -10.32 -20.34 48.19
CA ASP A 321 -9.28 -20.31 47.16
C ASP A 321 -7.87 -20.54 47.76
N GLU A 322 -6.86 -20.51 46.90
CA GLU A 322 -5.44 -20.64 47.27
C GLU A 322 -4.95 -19.54 48.23
N THR A 323 -5.63 -18.38 48.24
CA THR A 323 -5.31 -17.25 49.13
C THR A 323 -6.00 -17.36 50.49
N GLY A 324 -6.90 -18.33 50.65
CA GLY A 324 -7.70 -18.55 51.86
C GLY A 324 -9.01 -17.74 51.90
N ALA A 325 -9.30 -16.95 50.86
CA ALA A 325 -10.57 -16.22 50.73
C ALA A 325 -11.71 -17.19 50.43
N ILE A 326 -12.90 -16.92 50.99
CA ILE A 326 -14.07 -17.77 50.75
C ILE A 326 -14.55 -17.52 49.31
N LEU A 327 -14.60 -18.59 48.51
CA LEU A 327 -15.16 -18.58 47.16
C LEU A 327 -16.67 -18.82 47.17
N LYS A 328 -17.11 -19.78 47.98
CA LYS A 328 -18.52 -20.18 48.05
C LYS A 328 -18.81 -20.98 49.31
N TRP A 329 -20.02 -20.90 49.82
CA TRP A 329 -20.54 -21.78 50.85
C TRP A 329 -21.34 -22.91 50.24
N PHE A 330 -21.15 -24.12 50.74
CA PHE A 330 -21.97 -25.28 50.42
C PHE A 330 -22.66 -25.76 51.68
N GLY A 331 -23.98 -25.84 51.64
CA GLY A 331 -24.78 -26.27 52.77
C GLY A 331 -25.75 -27.39 52.45
N THR A 332 -26.09 -28.14 53.49
CA THR A 332 -27.10 -29.17 53.46
C THR A 332 -28.14 -28.93 54.55
N GLY A 333 -29.36 -29.40 54.32
CA GLY A 333 -30.44 -29.48 55.30
C GLY A 333 -30.94 -30.92 55.38
N THR A 334 -30.58 -31.61 56.45
CA THR A 334 -30.98 -33.00 56.69
C THR A 334 -32.19 -33.04 57.60
N ASP A 335 -33.26 -33.74 57.20
CA ASP A 335 -34.40 -34.00 58.09
C ASP A 335 -33.94 -34.92 59.23
N ILE A 336 -34.04 -34.42 60.46
CA ILE A 336 -33.69 -35.13 61.70
C ILE A 336 -34.91 -35.26 62.62
N HIS A 337 -36.11 -34.98 62.12
CA HIS A 337 -37.33 -34.95 62.93
C HIS A 337 -37.57 -36.27 63.65
N ASP A 338 -37.53 -37.39 62.93
CA ASP A 338 -37.81 -38.68 63.53
C ASP A 338 -36.76 -39.06 64.60
N GLN A 339 -35.50 -38.70 64.36
CA GLN A 339 -34.41 -38.90 65.35
C GLN A 339 -34.62 -38.06 66.60
N LYS A 340 -35.05 -36.80 66.42
CA LYS A 340 -35.28 -35.86 67.52
C LYS A 340 -36.49 -36.25 68.36
N MET A 341 -37.60 -36.62 67.73
CA MET A 341 -38.79 -37.10 68.43
C MET A 341 -38.53 -38.42 69.19
N GLN A 342 -37.72 -39.32 68.64
CA GLN A 342 -37.32 -40.54 69.35
C GLN A 342 -36.46 -40.22 70.59
N LYS A 343 -35.52 -39.28 70.46
CA LYS A 343 -34.67 -38.85 71.58
C LYS A 343 -35.48 -38.18 72.69
N GLU A 344 -36.38 -37.26 72.36
CA GLU A 344 -37.25 -36.59 73.34
C GLU A 344 -38.12 -37.62 74.09
N LYS A 345 -38.68 -38.60 73.37
CA LYS A 345 -39.47 -39.67 73.99
C LYS A 345 -38.66 -40.58 74.92
N LEU A 346 -37.38 -40.82 74.59
CA LEU A 346 -36.47 -41.58 75.45
C LEU A 346 -36.08 -40.79 76.71
N GLU A 347 -35.90 -39.47 76.58
CA GLU A 347 -35.59 -38.57 77.70
C GLU A 347 -36.78 -38.36 78.64
N GLU A 348 -38.03 -38.48 78.16
CA GLU A 348 -39.24 -38.48 78.99
C GLU A 348 -39.48 -39.82 79.72
N LEU A 349 -38.82 -40.91 79.29
CA LEU A 349 -38.93 -42.25 79.89
C LEU A 349 -37.85 -42.53 80.96
N VAL A 350 -36.92 -41.59 81.17
CA VAL A 350 -35.86 -41.63 82.19
C VAL A 350 -36.17 -40.59 83.27
#